data_AF-A0A9X1DE31-F1
#
_entry.id   AF-A0A9X1DE31-F1
#
_cell.length_a   1.000
_cell.length_b   1.000
_cell.length_c   1.000
_cell.angle_alpha   90.00
_cell.angle_beta   90.00
_cell.angle_gamma   90.00
#
_symmetry.space_group_name_H-M   'P 1'
#
loop_
_entity.id
_entity.type
_entity.pdbx_description
1 polymer ?
#
loop_
_entity_poly.entity_id
_entity_poly.type
_entity_poly.pdbx_seq_one_letter_code
_entity_poly.pdbx_strand_id
1 'polypeptide(L)' 'MEPVTIEDRRKELRALLDQIQARPSQDWVNERARIVVLQQMIAAHEQAHA' A
#
# COMPACT_ATOMS: atom_id res chain seq x y z
N MET A 1 16.53 -11.94 -5.48
CA MET A 1 15.35 -11.10 -5.18
C MET A 1 15.86 -9.82 -4.57
N GLU A 2 15.47 -8.67 -5.12
CA GLU A 2 15.82 -7.38 -4.51
C GLU A 2 15.01 -7.18 -3.21
N PRO A 3 15.61 -6.59 -2.16
CA PRO A 3 14.89 -6.35 -0.92
C PRO A 3 13.81 -5.28 -1.14
N VAL A 4 12.58 -5.59 -0.74
CA VAL A 4 11.46 -4.63 -0.80
C VAL A 4 11.67 -3.55 0.26
N THR A 5 11.88 -2.31 -0.18
CA THR A 5 12.09 -1.16 0.68
C THR A 5 10.76 -0.55 1.18
N ILE A 6 10.84 0.42 2.08
CA ILE A 6 9.67 1.20 2.48
C ILE A 6 9.20 2.12 1.36
N GLU A 7 10.11 2.63 0.53
CA GLU A 7 9.76 3.42 -0.64
C GLU A 7 8.93 2.60 -1.63
N ASP A 8 9.30 1.34 -1.85
CA ASP A 8 8.54 0.43 -2.71
C ASP A 8 7.12 0.20 -2.18
N ARG A 9 6.95 0.05 -0.87
CA ARG A 9 5.63 -0.06 -0.23
C ARG A 9 4.80 1.21 -0.41
N ARG A 10 5.41 2.39 -0.34
CA ARG A 10 4.72 3.68 -0.61
C ARG A 10 4.28 3.78 -2.07
N LYS A 11 5.15 3.37 -3.01
CA LYS A 11 4.82 3.32 -4.46
C LYS A 11 3.66 2.37 -4.73
N GLU A 12 3.69 1.18 -4.13
CA GLU A 12 2.62 0.19 -4.26
C GLU A 12 1.29 0.74 -3.71
N LEU A 13 1.30 1.32 -2.50
CA LEU A 13 0.12 1.92 -1.89
C LEU A 13 -0.49 2.99 -2.80
N ARG A 14 0.35 3.87 -3.36
CA ARG A 14 -0.13 4.92 -4.28
C ARG A 14 -0.77 4.32 -5.53
N ALA A 15 -0.14 3.33 -6.14
CA ALA A 15 -0.66 2.68 -7.33
C ALA A 15 -2.02 2.01 -7.09
N LEU A 16 -2.22 1.34 -5.95
CA LEU A 16 -3.49 0.73 -5.60
C LEU A 16 -4.60 1.77 -5.40
N LEU A 17 -4.29 2.88 -4.73
CA LEU A 17 -5.26 3.97 -4.56
C LEU A 17 -5.66 4.60 -5.90
N ASP A 18 -4.69 4.81 -6.80
CA ASP A 18 -4.94 5.33 -8.14
C ASP A 18 -5.81 4.37 -8.97
N GLN A 19 -5.59 3.05 -8.86
CA GLN A 19 -6.41 2.02 -9.53
C GLN A 19 -7.86 2.03 -9.04
N ILE A 20 -8.08 2.09 -7.73
CA ILE A 20 -9.42 2.15 -7.13
C ILE A 20 -10.14 3.42 -7.57
N GLN A 21 -9.44 4.57 -7.57
CA GLN A 21 -10.02 5.83 -8.03
C GLN A 21 -10.39 5.81 -9.51
N ALA A 22 -9.59 5.13 -10.35
CA ALA A 22 -9.85 5.04 -11.78
C ALA A 22 -11.06 4.14 -12.13
N ARG A 23 -11.39 3.14 -11.30
CA ARG A 23 -12.53 2.23 -11.54
C ARG A 23 -13.29 1.92 -10.24
N PRO A 24 -14.03 2.89 -9.68
CA PRO A 24 -14.65 2.73 -8.36
C PRO A 24 -15.72 1.63 -8.29
N SER A 25 -16.31 1.25 -9.43
CA SER A 25 -17.37 0.22 -9.52
C SER A 25 -16.86 -1.21 -9.62
N GLN A 26 -15.54 -1.42 -9.72
CA GLN A 26 -14.93 -2.75 -9.70
C GLN A 26 -14.86 -3.29 -8.26
N ASP A 27 -14.87 -4.62 -8.11
CA ASP A 27 -14.58 -5.25 -6.83
C ASP A 27 -13.06 -5.17 -6.53
N TRP A 28 -12.73 -4.57 -5.39
CA TRP A 28 -11.36 -4.25 -4.95
C TRP A 28 -11.04 -4.90 -3.59
N VAL A 29 -11.72 -6.00 -3.22
CA VAL A 29 -11.55 -6.64 -1.91
C VAL A 29 -10.08 -6.97 -1.61
N ASN A 30 -9.35 -7.53 -2.58
CA ASN A 30 -7.95 -7.91 -2.40
C ASN A 30 -7.03 -6.70 -2.28
N GLU A 31 -7.24 -5.69 -3.12
CA GLU A 31 -6.46 -4.46 -3.15
C GLU A 31 -6.70 -3.64 -1.89
N ARG A 32 -7.94 -3.58 -1.39
CA ARG A 32 -8.27 -2.95 -0.11
C ARG A 32 -7.62 -3.68 1.07
N ALA A 33 -7.62 -5.01 1.07
CA ALA A 33 -6.89 -5.79 2.08
C ALA A 33 -5.39 -5.51 2.02
N ARG A 34 -4.81 -5.42 0.82
CA ARG A 34 -3.40 -5.08 0.63
C ARG A 34 -3.06 -3.67 1.09
N ILE A 35 -3.92 -2.68 0.81
CA ILE A 35 -3.77 -1.30 1.28
C ILE A 35 -3.65 -1.25 2.80
N VAL A 36 -4.50 -1.97 3.53
CA VAL A 36 -4.46 -2.01 5.01
C VAL A 36 -3.11 -2.54 5.49
N VAL A 37 -2.62 -3.65 4.91
CA VAL A 37 -1.31 -4.22 5.26
C VAL A 37 -0.18 -3.23 4.97
N LEU A 38 -0.20 -2.55 3.82
CA LEU A 38 0.82 -1.57 3.45
C LEU A 38 0.83 -0.38 4.42
N GLN A 39 -0.34 0.14 4.78
CA GLN A 39 -0.47 1.23 5.75
C GLN A 39 0.11 0.83 7.12
N GLN A 40 -0.18 -0.39 7.58
CA GLN A 40 0.37 -0.92 8.85
C GLN A 40 1.89 -1.04 8.80
N MET A 41 2.46 -1.57 7.71
CA MET A 41 3.91 -1.70 7.55
C MET A 41 4.61 -0.34 7.52
N ILE A 42 4.03 0.63 6.82
CA ILE A 42 4.58 2.00 6.74
C ILE A 42 4.52 2.66 8.11
N ALA A 43 3.38 2.58 8.80
CA ALA A 43 3.22 3.17 10.13
C ALA A 43 4.18 2.54 11.15
N ALA A 44 4.35 1.22 11.13
CA ALA A 44 5.29 0.53 12.02
C ALA A 44 6.75 0.97 11.78
N HIS A 45 7.13 1.19 10.51
CA HIS A 45 8.44 1.74 10.19
C HIS A 45 8.58 3.19 10.67
N GLU A 46 7.59 4.04 10.43
CA GLU A 46 7.62 5.43 10.91
C GLU A 46 7.74 5.50 12.44
N GLN A 47 7.03 4.64 13.17
CA GLN A 47 7.15 4.54 14.63
C GLN A 47 8.51 4.05 15.11
N ALA A 48 9.16 3.13 14.38
CA ALA A 48 10.48 2.63 14.73
C ALA A 48 11.61 3.65 14.50
N HIS A 49 11.35 4.68 13.69
CA HIS A 49 12.30 5.72 13.31
C HIS A 49 11.91 7.14 13.81
N ALA A 50 10.89 7.23 14.67
CA ALA A 50 10.46 8.46 15.36
C ALA A 50 11.24 8.66 16.67
#